data_AF-A0A7J3WM99-F1
#
_entry.id   AF-A0A7J3WM99-F1
#
_cell.length_a   1.000
_cell.length_b   1.000
_cell.length_c   1.000
_cell.angle_alpha   90.00
_cell.angle_beta   90.00
_cell.angle_gamma   90.00
#
_symmetry.space_group_name_H-M   'P 1'
#
loop_
_entity.id
_entity.type
_entity.pdbx_description
1 polymer ?
#
loop_
_entity_poly.entity_id
_entity_poly.type
_entity_poly.pdbx_seq_one_letter_code
_entity_poly.pdbx_strand_id
1 'polypeptide(L)'
;MGSDTDALIPLHALREAFGDQWSARDYIAHYGLVEGLCIDIELTKVEVGTERVWTRPSPEWMTRYLIDGTILVAGTRQSELEGAIANSPFARSLTIKRICETSFAIRCSEGIDPPGIVAYFGKRLHSARFGIVGDY
;
A
#
# COMPACT_ATOMS: atom_id res chain seq x y z
N MET A 1 6.72 18.08 -23.48
CA MET A 1 6.75 17.66 -22.08
C MET A 1 5.31 17.41 -21.70
N GLY A 2 4.86 16.16 -21.73
CA GLY A 2 3.55 15.81 -21.18
C GLY A 2 3.64 16.02 -19.68
N SER A 3 2.72 16.80 -19.10
CA SER A 3 2.54 16.75 -17.66
C SER A 3 2.12 15.32 -17.35
N ASP A 4 2.95 14.58 -16.61
CA ASP A 4 2.48 13.38 -15.95
C ASP A 4 1.40 13.84 -14.97
N THR A 5 0.15 13.83 -15.44
CA THR A 5 -1.00 14.12 -14.60
C THR A 5 -1.05 12.98 -13.62
N ASP A 6 -0.61 13.23 -12.38
CA ASP A 6 -0.79 12.30 -11.28
C ASP A 6 -2.24 11.81 -11.31
N ALA A 7 -2.42 10.51 -11.51
CA ALA A 7 -3.72 9.88 -11.39
C ALA A 7 -4.09 9.92 -9.90
N LEU A 8 -4.59 11.07 -9.45
CA LEU A 8 -5.16 11.23 -8.13
C LEU A 8 -6.42 10.39 -8.11
N ILE A 9 -6.41 9.23 -7.43
CA ILE A 9 -7.66 8.54 -7.14
C ILE A 9 -8.50 9.51 -6.30
N PRO A 10 -9.63 9.99 -6.82
CA PRO A 10 -10.42 10.93 -6.08
C PRO A 10 -10.94 10.24 -4.82
N LEU A 11 -10.83 10.90 -3.66
CA LEU A 11 -11.28 10.35 -2.38
C LEU A 11 -12.75 9.88 -2.41
N HIS A 12 -13.58 10.45 -3.28
CA HIS A 12 -14.95 9.99 -3.50
C HIS A 12 -15.04 8.59 -4.11
N ALA A 13 -14.10 8.20 -4.98
CA ALA A 13 -14.09 6.87 -5.60
C ALA A 13 -13.62 5.78 -4.62
N LEU A 14 -12.77 6.12 -3.65
CA LEU A 14 -12.47 5.24 -2.51
C LEU A 14 -13.74 5.05 -1.65
N ARG A 15 -14.46 6.13 -1.35
CA ARG A 15 -15.71 6.05 -0.58
C ARG A 15 -16.78 5.21 -1.25
N GLU A 16 -16.96 5.35 -2.57
CA GLU A 16 -17.89 4.50 -3.33
C GLU A 16 -17.48 3.02 -3.33
N ALA A 17 -16.18 2.71 -3.30
CA ALA A 17 -15.68 1.33 -3.31
C ALA A 17 -15.78 0.64 -1.94
N PHE A 18 -15.69 1.39 -0.83
CA PHE A 18 -15.59 0.81 0.51
C PHE A 18 -16.77 1.14 1.45
N GLY A 19 -17.72 1.99 1.04
CA GLY A 19 -18.95 2.33 1.79
C GLY A 19 -18.98 3.75 2.37
N ASP A 20 -20.16 4.22 2.76
CA ASP A 20 -20.39 5.58 3.27
C ASP A 20 -20.15 5.76 4.79
N GLN A 21 -19.65 4.73 5.47
CA GLN A 21 -19.60 4.72 6.94
C GLN A 21 -18.32 5.33 7.54
N TRP A 22 -17.23 5.42 6.77
CA TRP A 22 -15.93 5.84 7.28
C TRP A 22 -15.40 7.10 6.59
N SER A 23 -14.63 7.91 7.33
CA SER A 23 -13.91 9.01 6.69
C SER A 23 -12.79 8.46 5.82
N ALA A 24 -12.33 9.24 4.84
CA ALA A 24 -11.22 8.80 3.99
C ALA A 24 -9.92 8.56 4.80
N ARG A 25 -9.76 9.27 5.92
CA ARG A 25 -8.62 9.04 6.83
C ARG A 25 -8.72 7.68 7.51
N ASP A 26 -9.93 7.28 7.90
CA ASP A 26 -10.16 5.97 8.52
C ASP A 26 -9.92 4.85 7.50
N TYR A 27 -10.32 5.04 6.24
CA TYR A 27 -9.98 4.10 5.16
C TYR A 27 -8.47 3.98 4.93
N ILE A 28 -7.77 5.11 4.87
CA ILE A 28 -6.30 5.12 4.69
C ILE A 28 -5.63 4.40 5.86
N ALA A 29 -6.06 4.68 7.09
CA ALA A 29 -5.50 4.05 8.28
C ALA A 29 -5.79 2.54 8.31
N HIS A 30 -7.05 2.15 8.15
CA HIS A 30 -7.49 0.76 8.20
C HIS A 30 -6.86 -0.10 7.09
N TYR A 31 -6.68 0.44 5.88
CA TYR A 31 -6.04 -0.30 4.79
C TYR A 31 -4.52 -0.10 4.72
N GLY A 32 -3.91 0.55 5.71
CA GLY A 32 -2.47 0.79 5.75
C GLY A 32 -1.95 1.51 4.50
N LEU A 33 -2.77 2.36 3.87
CA LEU A 33 -2.39 3.05 2.65
C LEU A 33 -1.39 4.15 3.01
N VAL A 34 -0.28 4.20 2.28
CA VAL A 34 0.78 5.18 2.50
C VAL A 34 1.13 5.91 1.21
N GLU A 35 1.67 7.11 1.36
CA GLU A 35 2.16 7.90 0.24
C GLU A 35 3.21 7.13 -0.57
N GLY A 36 3.08 7.18 -1.90
CA GLY A 36 3.97 6.49 -2.84
C GLY A 36 3.70 5.00 -3.03
N LEU A 37 2.62 4.46 -2.43
CA LEU A 37 2.21 3.07 -2.65
C LEU A 37 1.63 2.89 -4.06
N CYS A 38 2.23 1.99 -4.84
CA CYS A 38 1.68 1.56 -6.11
C CYS A 38 0.38 0.77 -5.89
N ILE A 39 -0.70 1.21 -6.54
CA ILE A 39 -2.02 0.56 -6.51
C ILE A 39 -2.49 0.33 -7.95
N ASP A 40 -2.98 -0.86 -8.24
CA ASP A 40 -3.64 -1.11 -9.52
C ASP A 40 -5.04 -0.50 -9.48
N ILE A 41 -5.42 0.15 -10.58
CA ILE A 41 -6.71 0.84 -10.71
C ILE A 41 -7.51 0.28 -11.88
N GLU A 42 -8.82 0.28 -11.74
CA GLU A 42 -9.77 0.07 -12.82
C GLU A 42 -10.34 1.41 -13.27
N LEU A 43 -10.38 1.62 -14.59
CA LEU A 43 -11.11 2.73 -15.19
C LEU A 43 -12.60 2.38 -15.20
N THR A 44 -13.43 3.15 -14.51
CA THR A 44 -14.87 2.91 -14.44
C THR A 44 -15.64 3.71 -15.48
N LYS A 45 -15.14 4.89 -15.82
CA LYS A 45 -15.76 5.78 -16.81
C LYS A 45 -14.72 6.70 -17.44
N VAL A 46 -14.89 6.97 -18.73
CA VAL A 46 -14.09 7.95 -19.49
C VAL A 46 -15.06 8.89 -20.21
N GLU A 47 -14.96 10.19 -19.94
CA GLU A 47 -15.70 11.22 -20.68
C GLU A 47 -14.73 12.01 -21.57
N VAL A 48 -14.76 11.68 -22.87
CA VAL A 48 -13.84 12.28 -23.86
C VAL A 48 -14.08 13.77 -24.05
N GLY A 49 -15.32 14.25 -23.88
CA GLY A 49 -15.66 15.67 -24.03
C GLY A 49 -15.21 16.58 -22.89
N THR A 50 -14.94 16.01 -21.71
CA THR A 50 -14.50 16.74 -20.51
C THR A 50 -13.09 16.35 -20.06
N GLU A 51 -12.44 15.44 -20.78
CA GLU A 51 -11.14 14.83 -20.43
C GLU A 51 -11.11 14.24 -19.00
N ARG A 52 -12.27 13.80 -18.51
CA ARG A 52 -12.42 13.23 -17.17
C ARG A 52 -12.36 11.72 -17.19
N VAL A 53 -11.61 11.17 -16.25
CA VAL A 53 -11.45 9.74 -16.04
C VAL A 53 -11.82 9.43 -14.59
N TRP A 54 -12.70 8.45 -14.39
CA TRP A 54 -13.04 7.93 -13.07
C TRP A 54 -12.34 6.60 -12.87
N THR A 55 -11.74 6.45 -11.69
CA THR A 55 -10.89 5.31 -11.35
C THR A 55 -11.21 4.80 -9.96
N ARG A 56 -11.12 3.49 -9.76
CA ARG A 56 -11.18 2.87 -8.43
C ARG A 56 -10.03 1.87 -8.25
N PRO A 57 -9.63 1.51 -7.02
CA PRO A 57 -8.70 0.41 -6.82
C PRO A 57 -9.23 -0.90 -7.41
N SER A 58 -8.35 -1.69 -8.03
CA SER A 58 -8.70 -3.00 -8.59
C SER A 58 -9.14 -3.96 -7.47
N PRO A 59 -10.29 -4.67 -7.63
CA PRO A 59 -10.72 -5.72 -6.70
C PRO A 59 -9.67 -6.82 -6.50
N GLU A 60 -8.95 -7.19 -7.56
CA GLU A 60 -7.89 -8.20 -7.51
C GLU A 60 -6.70 -7.71 -6.69
N TRP A 61 -6.29 -6.45 -6.87
CA TRP A 61 -5.22 -5.84 -6.08
C TRP A 61 -5.61 -5.77 -4.60
N MET A 62 -6.82 -5.31 -4.31
CA MET A 62 -7.34 -5.23 -2.95
C MET A 62 -7.34 -6.60 -2.28
N THR A 63 -7.95 -7.60 -2.91
CA THR A 63 -8.01 -8.98 -2.37
C THR A 63 -6.62 -9.58 -2.15
N ARG A 64 -5.65 -9.18 -2.97
CA ARG A 64 -4.29 -9.73 -2.94
C ARG A 64 -3.41 -9.11 -1.85
N TYR A 65 -3.63 -7.84 -1.50
CA TYR A 65 -2.71 -7.07 -0.67
C TYR A 65 -3.34 -6.47 0.59
N LEU A 66 -4.65 -6.19 0.58
CA LEU A 66 -5.40 -5.68 1.74
C LEU A 66 -5.90 -6.85 2.61
N ILE A 67 -4.94 -7.62 3.12
CA ILE A 67 -5.20 -8.73 4.05
C ILE A 67 -4.73 -8.28 5.43
N ASP A 68 -5.56 -8.44 6.47
CA ASP A 68 -5.23 -8.06 7.84
C ASP A 68 -3.84 -8.55 8.29
N GLY A 69 -3.09 -7.65 8.94
CA GLY A 69 -1.72 -7.86 9.39
C GLY A 69 -0.66 -7.76 8.29
N THR A 70 -1.05 -7.45 7.05
CA THR A 70 -0.09 -7.15 5.98
C THR A 70 0.53 -5.78 6.20
N ILE A 71 1.85 -5.69 6.07
CA ILE A 71 2.56 -4.42 6.09
C ILE A 71 2.79 -3.99 4.65
N LEU A 72 2.20 -2.87 4.26
CA LEU A 72 2.42 -2.23 2.98
C LEU A 72 3.61 -1.27 3.11
N VAL A 73 4.55 -1.39 2.18
CA VAL A 73 5.79 -0.61 2.16
C VAL A 73 5.88 0.14 0.84
N ALA A 74 6.20 1.42 0.89
CA ALA A 74 6.41 2.28 -0.27
C ALA A 74 7.71 3.08 -0.14
N GLY A 75 8.28 3.56 -1.25
CA GLY A 75 9.40 4.51 -1.24
C GLY A 75 10.78 3.89 -0.95
N THR A 76 10.95 2.59 -1.12
CA THR A 76 12.23 1.88 -0.94
C THR A 76 12.52 0.97 -2.11
N ARG A 77 13.79 0.67 -2.41
CA ARG A 77 14.14 -0.29 -3.47
C ARG A 77 14.10 -1.72 -2.94
N GLN A 78 13.84 -2.68 -3.83
CA GLN A 78 13.83 -4.11 -3.47
C GLN A 78 15.13 -4.54 -2.79
N SER A 79 16.29 -4.15 -3.32
CA SER A 79 17.60 -4.50 -2.76
C SER A 79 17.81 -3.95 -1.35
N GLU A 80 17.27 -2.77 -1.05
CA GLU A 80 17.39 -2.14 0.27
C GLU A 80 16.47 -2.85 1.28
N LEU A 81 15.23 -3.16 0.87
CA LEU A 81 14.27 -3.87 1.71
C LEU A 81 14.74 -5.31 2.01
N GLU A 82 15.11 -6.06 0.97
CA GLU A 82 15.61 -7.43 1.12
C GLU A 82 16.91 -7.46 1.92
N GLY A 83 17.83 -6.52 1.66
CA GLY A 83 19.06 -6.37 2.43
C GLY A 83 18.79 -6.09 3.91
N ALA A 84 17.85 -5.19 4.22
CA ALA A 84 17.47 -4.91 5.60
C ALA A 84 16.85 -6.15 6.29
N ILE A 85 15.97 -6.88 5.59
CA ILE A 85 15.30 -8.07 6.12
C ILE A 85 16.28 -9.21 6.34
N ALA A 86 17.18 -9.48 5.38
CA ALA A 86 18.19 -10.52 5.48
C ALA A 86 19.13 -10.32 6.68
N ASN A 87 19.40 -9.05 7.04
CA ASN A 87 20.22 -8.67 8.18
C ASN A 87 19.42 -8.45 9.49
N SER A 88 18.16 -8.87 9.51
CA SER A 88 17.27 -8.73 10.68
C SER A 88 17.09 -10.07 11.40
N PRO A 89 16.71 -10.07 12.70
CA PRO A 89 16.32 -11.29 13.39
C PRO A 89 15.02 -11.91 12.83
N PHE A 90 14.29 -11.21 11.96
CA PHE A 90 13.01 -11.63 11.39
C PHE A 90 13.13 -12.24 9.98
N ALA A 91 14.35 -12.42 9.45
CA ALA A 91 14.57 -12.83 8.05
C ALA A 91 13.76 -14.05 7.61
N ARG A 92 13.56 -15.03 8.50
CA ARG A 92 12.81 -16.28 8.22
C ARG A 92 11.31 -16.17 8.50
N SER A 93 10.88 -15.09 9.11
CA SER A 93 9.51 -14.89 9.59
C SER A 93 8.72 -13.89 8.73
N LEU A 94 9.33 -13.39 7.66
CA LEU A 94 8.73 -12.40 6.77
C LEU A 94 8.71 -12.94 5.34
N THR A 95 7.53 -12.90 4.73
CA THR A 95 7.37 -13.17 3.30
C THR A 95 7.15 -11.85 2.58
N ILE A 96 8.02 -11.55 1.62
CA ILE A 96 7.96 -10.31 0.84
C ILE A 96 7.28 -10.63 -0.49
N LYS A 97 6.29 -9.83 -0.86
CA LYS A 97 5.65 -9.86 -2.16
C LYS A 97 5.82 -8.50 -2.82
N ARG A 98 6.41 -8.50 -4.00
CA ARG A 98 6.56 -7.29 -4.80
C ARG A 98 5.19 -6.83 -5.34
N ILE A 99 4.93 -5.52 -5.24
CA ILE A 99 3.81 -4.85 -5.90
C ILE A 99 4.36 -4.16 -7.16
N CYS A 100 5.33 -3.27 -6.99
CA CYS A 100 6.06 -2.60 -8.07
C CYS A 100 7.55 -2.47 -7.72
N GLU A 101 8.35 -1.66 -8.44
CA GLU A 101 9.77 -1.45 -8.11
C GLU A 101 10.01 -0.85 -6.72
N THR A 102 9.09 -0.02 -6.26
CA THR A 102 9.22 0.77 -5.03
C THR A 102 8.12 0.47 -4.00
N SER A 103 7.31 -0.56 -4.22
CA SER A 103 6.22 -0.95 -3.32
C SER A 103 6.17 -2.45 -3.10
N PHE A 104 5.96 -2.84 -1.85
CA PHE A 104 6.00 -4.23 -1.38
C PHE A 104 4.92 -4.47 -0.35
N ALA A 105 4.43 -5.71 -0.29
CA ALA A 105 3.63 -6.22 0.79
C ALA A 105 4.46 -7.23 1.58
N ILE A 106 4.48 -7.10 2.90
CA ILE A 106 5.16 -8.00 3.80
C ILE A 106 4.12 -8.72 4.63
N ARG A 107 4.17 -10.06 4.61
CA ARG A 107 3.37 -10.92 5.47
C ARG A 107 4.26 -11.48 6.57
N CYS A 108 3.80 -11.30 7.80
CA CYS A 108 4.44 -11.85 8.99
C CYS A 108 3.97 -13.29 9.20
N SER A 109 4.87 -14.16 9.67
CA SER A 109 4.50 -15.47 10.22
C SER A 109 3.63 -15.30 11.47
N GLU A 110 2.94 -16.36 11.87
CA GLU A 110 2.10 -16.37 13.06
C GLU A 110 2.89 -15.97 14.33
N GLY A 111 2.27 -15.15 15.18
CA GLY A 111 2.86 -14.65 16.43
C GLY A 111 3.84 -13.48 16.28
N ILE A 112 4.11 -13.01 15.06
CA ILE A 112 4.93 -11.82 14.82
C ILE A 112 4.04 -10.58 14.74
N ASP A 113 4.36 -9.59 15.56
CA ASP A 113 3.64 -8.33 15.67
C ASP A 113 3.99 -7.34 14.54
N PRO A 114 3.05 -7.00 13.62
CA PRO A 114 3.33 -6.08 12.51
C PRO A 114 3.80 -4.68 12.95
N PRO A 115 3.21 -4.03 13.97
CA PRO A 115 3.74 -2.78 14.54
C PRO A 115 5.21 -2.88 14.97
N GLY A 116 5.60 -3.97 15.65
CA GLY A 116 6.99 -4.22 16.02
C GLY A 116 7.95 -4.33 14.83
N ILE A 117 7.49 -4.95 13.73
CA ILE A 117 8.23 -5.02 12.47
C ILE A 117 8.41 -3.63 11.85
N VAL A 118 7.34 -2.83 11.79
CA VAL A 118 7.40 -1.44 11.29
C VAL A 118 8.35 -0.60 12.14
N ALA A 119 8.28 -0.70 13.47
CA ALA A 119 9.18 0.04 14.38
C ALA A 119 10.65 -0.36 14.20
N TYR A 120 10.92 -1.64 13.89
CA TYR A 120 12.28 -2.12 13.63
C TYR A 120 12.83 -1.60 12.30
N PHE A 121 12.07 -1.72 11.22
CA PHE A 121 12.53 -1.36 9.88
C PHE A 121 12.44 0.14 9.59
N GLY A 122 11.48 0.86 10.16
CA GLY A 122 11.35 2.31 9.99
C GLY A 122 12.58 3.09 10.47
N LYS A 123 13.35 2.53 11.42
CA LYS A 123 14.63 3.11 11.87
C LYS A 123 15.80 2.87 10.91
N ARG A 124 15.65 1.97 9.94
CA ARG A 124 16.71 1.50 9.03
C ARG A 124 16.46 1.88 7.58
N LEU A 125 15.19 1.95 7.20
CA LEU A 125 14.73 2.30 5.86
C LEU A 125 14.09 3.69 5.91
N HIS A 126 14.92 4.74 5.97
CA HIS A 126 14.46 6.11 6.20
C HIS A 126 13.56 6.67 5.09
N SER A 127 13.75 6.22 3.86
CA SER A 127 12.91 6.60 2.71
C SER A 127 11.61 5.81 2.65
N ALA A 128 11.52 4.70 3.38
CA ALA A 128 10.35 3.83 3.33
C ALA A 128 9.19 4.42 4.16
N ARG A 129 7.99 4.33 3.59
CA ARG A 129 6.72 4.53 4.29
C ARG A 129 6.10 3.18 4.55
N PHE A 130 5.49 3.02 5.73
CA PHE A 130 4.91 1.77 6.20
C PHE A 130 3.48 2.02 6.64
N GLY A 131 2.56 1.18 6.19
CA GLY A 131 1.21 1.10 6.71
C GLY A 131 0.85 -0.35 7.00
N ILE A 132 -0.07 -0.56 7.94
CA ILE A 132 -0.51 -1.89 8.36
C ILE A 132 -1.98 -2.00 8.00
N VAL A 133 -2.35 -3.09 7.34
CA VAL A 133 -3.75 -3.40 7.04
C VAL A 133 -4.42 -3.99 8.29
N GLY A 134 -5.56 -3.44 8.67
CA GLY A 134 -6.33 -3.75 9.87
C GLY A 134 -6.18 -2.69 10.96
N ASP A 135 -6.86 -2.91 12.08
CA ASP A 135 -6.85 -1.97 13.21
C ASP A 135 -5.66 -2.26 14.14
N TYR A 136 -4.59 -1.45 14.04
CA TYR A 136 -3.34 -1.57 14.81
C TYR A 136 -2.84 -0.23 15.35
#